data_AF-A0A5Q0EK93-F1
#
_entry.id   AF-A0A5Q0EK93-F1
#
_cell.length_a   1.000
_cell.length_b   1.000
_cell.length_c   1.000
_cell.angle_alpha   90.00
_cell.angle_beta   90.00
_cell.angle_gamma   90.00
#
_symmetry.space_group_name_H-M   'P 1'
#
loop_
_entity.id
_entity.type
_entity.pdbx_description
1 polymer ?
#
loop_
_entity_poly.entity_id
_entity_poly.type
_entity_poly.pdbx_seq_one_letter_code
_entity_poly.pdbx_strand_id
1 'polypeptide(L)'
;MKSIRLVVLSLLALLAGPTLAECYSNVKAGGYCEDPIADIQAQAGQRKFRLPNPYRQPVVIDSDLKDMGMSCADLQREINYLRKMTYSYKPNPYNDPITGISVLGGALVAWPLYAGLGWSSYLGGQENKRIAEAEDQIEELRRLKAERHCFECGGRKGCP
;
A
#
# COMPACT_ATOMS: atom_id res chain seq x y z
N MET A 1 19.17 -38.51 17.94
CA MET A 1 18.19 -37.40 18.03
C MET A 1 18.27 -36.56 19.32
N LYS A 2 19.35 -36.61 20.13
CA LYS A 2 19.50 -35.74 21.32
C LYS A 2 20.29 -34.44 21.04
N SER A 3 21.11 -34.42 19.98
CA SER A 3 22.07 -33.35 19.70
C SER A 3 21.45 -32.07 19.11
N ILE A 4 20.27 -32.17 18.47
CA ILE A 4 19.62 -31.02 17.82
C ILE A 4 18.93 -30.11 18.84
N ARG A 5 18.45 -30.65 19.97
CA ARG A 5 17.77 -29.86 21.02
C ARG A 5 18.71 -28.89 21.75
N LEU A 6 20.01 -29.22 21.85
CA LEU A 6 20.99 -28.36 22.53
C LEU A 6 21.38 -27.14 21.69
N VAL A 7 21.43 -27.28 20.37
CA VAL A 7 21.78 -26.16 19.47
C VAL A 7 20.65 -25.13 19.41
N VAL A 8 19.39 -25.56 19.43
CA VAL A 8 18.22 -24.65 19.42
C VAL A 8 18.11 -23.85 20.72
N LEU A 9 18.43 -24.46 21.88
CA LEU A 9 18.44 -23.75 23.16
C LEU A 9 19.61 -22.75 23.28
N SER A 10 20.77 -23.06 22.69
CA SER A 10 21.90 -22.14 22.62
C SER A 10 21.63 -20.95 21.69
N LEU A 11 20.90 -21.13 20.58
CA LEU A 11 20.56 -20.04 19.66
C LEU A 11 19.51 -19.08 20.24
N LEU A 12 18.57 -19.59 21.05
CA LEU A 12 17.55 -18.79 21.73
C LEU A 12 18.14 -17.90 22.85
N ALA A 13 19.26 -18.30 23.47
CA ALA A 13 19.93 -17.49 24.49
C ALA A 13 20.75 -16.32 23.91
N LEU A 14 21.17 -16.40 22.63
CA LEU A 14 21.95 -15.36 21.96
C LEU A 14 21.10 -14.24 21.34
N LEU A 15 19.80 -14.43 21.19
CA LEU A 15 18.86 -13.40 20.72
C LEU A 15 18.26 -12.55 21.87
N ALA A 16 18.53 -12.91 23.12
CA ALA A 16 18.20 -12.08 24.28
C ALA A 16 19.37 -11.13 24.59
N GLY A 17 19.60 -10.17 23.69
CA GLY A 17 20.50 -9.04 23.93
C GLY A 17 20.01 -8.15 25.07
N PRO A 18 20.90 -7.42 25.76
CA PRO A 18 20.60 -6.69 27.00
C PRO A 18 19.90 -5.36 26.72
N THR A 19 18.59 -5.37 26.44
CA THR A 19 17.84 -4.13 26.12
C THR A 19 17.27 -3.39 27.33
N LEU A 20 17.39 -3.94 28.54
CA LEU A 20 16.80 -3.31 29.73
C LEU A 20 17.72 -2.28 30.41
N ALA A 21 19.04 -2.36 30.21
CA ALA A 21 19.97 -1.45 30.88
C ALA A 21 20.00 -0.05 30.24
N GLU A 22 19.78 0.06 28.92
CA GLU A 22 19.80 1.34 28.19
C GLU A 22 18.50 2.14 28.30
N CYS A 23 17.39 1.52 28.74
CA CYS A 23 16.15 2.26 29.03
C CYS A 23 16.23 3.04 30.35
N TYR A 24 16.94 2.52 31.36
CA TYR A 24 16.95 3.14 32.70
C TYR A 24 17.69 4.49 32.74
N SER A 25 18.67 4.71 31.85
CA SER A 25 19.38 5.98 31.76
C SER A 25 18.57 7.08 31.05
N ASN A 26 17.70 6.73 30.10
CA ASN A 26 16.89 7.69 29.34
C ASN A 26 15.69 8.23 30.14
N VAL A 27 15.08 7.43 31.03
CA VAL A 27 14.01 7.90 31.92
C VAL A 27 14.51 9.00 32.86
N LYS A 28 15.78 8.92 33.29
CA LYS A 28 16.40 9.94 34.15
C LYS A 28 16.63 11.28 33.43
N ALA A 29 16.61 11.27 32.09
CA ALA A 29 16.74 12.45 31.23
C ALA A 29 15.40 13.04 30.78
N GLY A 30 14.26 12.53 31.29
CA GLY A 30 12.93 13.03 30.91
C GLY A 30 12.46 12.57 29.52
N GLY A 31 13.14 11.59 28.92
CA GLY A 31 12.68 10.94 27.69
C GLY A 31 11.62 9.88 27.98
N TYR A 32 10.62 9.79 27.11
CA TYR A 32 9.64 8.70 27.12
C TYR A 32 10.18 7.54 26.27
N CYS A 33 10.11 6.32 26.78
CA CYS A 33 10.32 5.13 25.97
C CYS A 33 9.06 4.89 25.16
N GLU A 34 9.14 5.01 23.83
CA GLU A 34 8.09 4.55 22.93
C GLU A 34 8.06 3.01 22.98
N ASP A 35 7.00 2.45 23.59
CA ASP A 35 6.76 1.01 23.57
C ASP A 35 6.29 0.61 22.16
N PRO A 36 7.09 -0.13 21.36
CA PRO A 36 6.70 -0.49 19.98
C PRO A 36 5.50 -1.45 19.93
N ILE A 37 5.04 -1.94 21.08
CA ILE A 37 3.91 -2.87 21.19
C ILE A 37 2.56 -2.11 21.29
N ALA A 38 2.55 -0.87 21.78
CA ALA A 38 1.33 -0.09 21.92
C ALA A 38 0.76 0.34 20.55
N ASP A 39 1.62 0.73 19.61
CA ASP A 39 1.21 1.11 18.24
C ASP A 39 0.66 -0.07 17.43
N ILE A 40 1.18 -1.28 17.65
CA ILE A 40 0.71 -2.48 16.96
C ILE A 40 -0.72 -2.83 17.41
N GLN A 41 -1.05 -2.61 18.69
CA GLN A 41 -2.40 -2.87 19.21
C GLN A 41 -3.41 -1.78 18.80
N ALA A 42 -2.98 -0.52 18.66
CA ALA A 42 -3.82 0.56 18.15
C ALA A 42 -4.27 0.33 16.69
N GLN A 43 -3.40 -0.25 15.86
CA GLN A 43 -3.73 -0.56 14.45
C GLN A 43 -4.50 -1.88 14.26
N ALA A 44 -4.48 -2.78 15.26
CA ALA A 44 -5.15 -4.08 15.19
C ALA A 44 -6.68 -3.99 15.36
N GLY A 45 -7.20 -2.96 16.06
CA GLY A 45 -8.62 -2.80 16.35
C GLY A 45 -9.52 -2.38 15.17
N GLN A 46 -8.93 -1.90 14.05
CA GLN A 46 -9.71 -1.29 12.96
C GLN A 46 -9.63 -2.00 11.61
N ARG A 47 -8.76 -3.01 11.44
CA ARG A 47 -8.77 -3.78 10.18
C ARG A 47 -9.91 -4.79 10.21
N LYS A 48 -11.15 -4.30 10.02
CA LYS A 48 -12.24 -5.15 9.51
C LYS A 48 -11.67 -5.87 8.29
N PHE A 49 -11.63 -7.20 8.32
CA PHE A 49 -11.33 -8.02 7.16
C PHE A 49 -12.41 -7.73 6.11
N ARG A 50 -12.19 -6.68 5.32
CA ARG A 50 -13.04 -6.31 4.20
C ARG A 50 -12.64 -7.28 3.10
N LEU A 51 -13.50 -8.27 2.84
CA LEU A 51 -13.39 -9.08 1.63
C LEU A 51 -13.14 -8.13 0.45
N PRO A 52 -12.12 -8.39 -0.39
CA PRO A 52 -11.87 -7.52 -1.53
C PRO A 52 -13.14 -7.53 -2.38
N ASN A 53 -13.83 -6.38 -2.44
CA ASN A 53 -14.96 -6.23 -3.34
C ASN A 53 -14.41 -6.38 -4.77
N PRO A 54 -14.89 -7.36 -5.55
CA PRO A 54 -14.41 -7.54 -6.93
C PRO A 54 -14.83 -6.38 -7.84
N TYR A 55 -15.75 -5.53 -7.39
CA TYR A 55 -16.25 -4.36 -8.12
C TYR A 55 -15.61 -3.06 -7.62
N ARG A 56 -15.41 -2.13 -8.56
CA ARG A 56 -14.96 -0.77 -8.27
C ARG A 56 -15.96 -0.12 -7.30
N GLN A 57 -15.45 0.36 -6.17
CA GLN A 57 -16.26 1.16 -5.26
C GLN A 57 -16.22 2.61 -5.71
N PRO A 58 -17.35 3.34 -5.65
CA PRO A 58 -17.32 4.78 -5.83
C PRO A 58 -16.45 5.40 -4.73
N VAL A 59 -15.61 6.34 -5.12
CA VAL A 59 -14.75 7.09 -4.21
C VAL A 59 -15.64 7.94 -3.32
N VAL A 60 -15.54 7.75 -2.01
CA VAL A 60 -16.07 8.71 -1.04
C VAL A 60 -14.93 9.70 -0.82
N ILE A 61 -15.11 10.90 -1.35
CA ILE A 61 -14.09 11.97 -1.34
C ILE A 61 -13.98 12.49 0.09
N ASP A 62 -12.81 12.30 0.71
CA ASP A 62 -12.50 12.81 2.04
C ASP A 62 -11.23 13.67 1.90
N SER A 63 -11.45 14.94 1.58
CA SER A 63 -10.35 15.89 1.33
C SER A 63 -9.56 16.07 2.60
N ASP A 64 -8.37 15.47 2.65
CA ASP A 64 -7.45 15.60 3.76
C ASP A 64 -7.10 17.08 3.97
N LEU A 65 -7.02 17.51 5.22
CA LEU A 65 -6.70 18.89 5.61
C LEU A 65 -5.37 19.37 5.01
N LYS A 66 -4.47 18.42 4.72
CA LYS A 66 -3.20 18.66 4.03
C LYS A 66 -3.40 19.17 2.60
N ASP A 67 -4.36 18.64 1.87
CA ASP A 67 -4.64 19.01 0.47
C ASP A 67 -5.34 20.37 0.39
N MET A 68 -6.08 20.73 1.44
CA MET A 68 -6.66 22.07 1.57
C MET A 68 -5.59 23.18 1.74
N GLY A 69 -4.37 22.87 2.18
CA GLY A 69 -3.30 23.87 2.35
C GLY A 69 -2.46 24.14 1.08
N MET A 70 -2.60 23.33 0.03
CA MET A 70 -1.70 23.34 -1.11
C MET A 70 -1.99 24.47 -2.11
N SER A 71 -0.93 24.97 -2.78
CA SER A 71 -1.13 25.91 -3.90
C SER A 71 -1.57 25.19 -5.17
N CYS A 72 -2.18 25.93 -6.11
CA CYS A 72 -2.51 25.39 -7.43
C CYS A 72 -1.31 24.76 -8.16
N ALA A 73 -0.09 25.30 -7.96
CA ALA A 73 1.13 24.75 -8.54
C ALA A 73 1.62 23.48 -7.82
N ASP A 74 1.40 23.38 -6.51
CA ASP A 74 1.67 22.16 -5.73
C ASP A 74 0.66 21.06 -6.13
N LEU A 75 -0.64 21.39 -6.22
CA LEU A 75 -1.69 20.47 -6.69
C LEU A 75 -1.36 19.88 -8.06
N GLN A 76 -0.94 20.71 -9.02
CA GLN A 76 -0.61 20.24 -10.35
C GLN A 76 0.62 19.34 -10.37
N ARG A 77 1.61 19.60 -9.51
CA ARG A 77 2.77 18.72 -9.34
C ARG A 77 2.36 17.36 -8.77
N GLU A 78 1.50 17.36 -7.76
CA GLU A 78 0.99 16.12 -7.17
C GLU A 78 0.17 15.30 -8.17
N ILE A 79 -0.74 15.93 -8.91
CA ILE A 79 -1.49 15.27 -10.01
C ILE A 79 -0.52 14.65 -11.03
N ASN A 80 0.54 15.36 -11.41
CA ASN A 80 1.52 14.86 -12.37
C ASN A 80 2.36 13.70 -11.80
N TYR A 81 2.62 13.69 -10.49
CA TYR A 81 3.28 12.59 -9.80
C TYR A 81 2.37 11.35 -9.77
N LEU A 82 1.13 11.50 -9.31
CA LEU A 82 0.14 10.42 -9.25
C LEU A 82 -0.19 9.85 -10.63
N ARG A 83 -0.19 10.68 -11.69
CA ARG A 83 -0.42 10.21 -13.07
C ARG A 83 0.63 9.22 -13.56
N LYS A 84 1.81 9.14 -12.93
CA LYS A 84 2.79 8.08 -13.25
C LYS A 84 2.40 6.75 -12.61
N MET A 85 1.68 6.78 -11.50
CA MET A 85 1.23 5.60 -10.76
C MET A 85 0.02 4.92 -11.40
N THR A 86 -0.70 5.61 -12.29
CA THR A 86 -1.86 5.08 -13.02
C THR A 86 -1.50 4.23 -14.24
N TYR A 87 -0.22 4.15 -14.62
CA TYR A 87 0.19 3.27 -15.72
C TYR A 87 0.28 1.82 -15.26
N SER A 88 -0.31 0.92 -16.05
CA SER A 88 -0.15 -0.52 -15.88
C SER A 88 1.14 -0.99 -16.56
N TYR A 89 1.92 -1.76 -15.80
CA TYR A 89 3.13 -2.44 -16.28
C TYR A 89 2.86 -3.89 -16.66
N LYS A 90 1.72 -4.45 -16.25
CA LYS A 90 1.35 -5.83 -16.58
C LYS A 90 0.79 -5.93 -18.01
N PRO A 91 1.25 -6.91 -18.80
CA PRO A 91 0.65 -7.19 -20.09
C PRO A 91 -0.80 -7.65 -19.92
N ASN A 92 -1.62 -7.39 -20.94
CA ASN A 92 -2.98 -7.91 -21.01
C ASN A 92 -2.96 -9.43 -20.72
N PRO A 93 -3.89 -9.98 -19.91
CA PRO A 93 -3.96 -11.41 -19.60
C PRO A 93 -3.85 -12.34 -20.83
N TYR A 94 -4.28 -11.91 -22.02
CA TYR A 94 -4.14 -12.71 -23.25
C TYR A 94 -2.72 -12.74 -23.82
N ASN A 95 -1.87 -11.78 -23.45
CA ASN A 95 -0.48 -11.66 -23.89
C ASN A 95 0.53 -12.08 -22.82
N ASP A 96 0.06 -12.60 -21.68
CA ASP A 96 0.90 -13.08 -20.59
C ASP A 96 1.30 -14.55 -20.82
N PRO A 97 2.60 -14.87 -20.92
CA PRO A 97 3.06 -16.23 -21.15
C PRO A 97 2.64 -17.19 -20.04
N ILE A 98 2.49 -16.71 -18.79
CA ILE A 98 2.02 -17.55 -17.67
C ILE A 98 0.59 -17.98 -17.90
N THR A 99 -0.28 -17.05 -18.32
CA THR A 99 -1.69 -17.34 -18.59
C THR A 99 -1.81 -18.33 -19.75
N GLY A 100 -1.05 -18.14 -20.84
CA GLY A 100 -1.03 -19.07 -21.97
C GLY A 100 -0.57 -20.48 -21.60
N ILE A 101 0.53 -20.59 -20.84
CA ILE A 101 1.05 -21.89 -20.37
C ILE A 101 0.06 -22.56 -19.42
N SER A 102 -0.60 -21.82 -18.54
CA SER A 102 -1.58 -22.38 -17.61
C SER A 102 -2.84 -22.91 -18.29
N VAL A 103 -3.33 -22.23 -19.35
CA VAL A 103 -4.47 -22.76 -20.13
C VAL A 103 -4.08 -24.03 -20.87
N LEU A 104 -2.96 -24.00 -21.61
CA LEU A 104 -2.53 -25.16 -22.40
C LEU A 104 -2.10 -26.33 -21.52
N GLY A 105 -1.32 -26.06 -20.48
CA GLY A 105 -0.84 -27.07 -19.53
C GLY A 105 -1.98 -27.69 -18.71
N GLY A 106 -2.97 -26.88 -18.32
CA GLY A 106 -4.17 -27.35 -17.64
C GLY A 106 -5.01 -28.30 -18.50
N ALA A 107 -5.10 -28.01 -19.80
CA ALA A 107 -5.87 -28.82 -20.75
C ALA A 107 -5.14 -30.10 -21.20
N LEU A 108 -3.82 -30.03 -21.42
CA LEU A 108 -3.05 -31.12 -22.04
C LEU A 108 -2.37 -32.04 -21.04
N VAL A 109 -1.93 -31.51 -19.88
CA VAL A 109 -1.08 -32.25 -18.95
C VAL A 109 -1.86 -32.62 -17.69
N ALA A 110 -2.30 -31.62 -16.92
CA ALA A 110 -2.98 -31.86 -15.65
C ALA A 110 -3.69 -30.61 -15.11
N TRP A 111 -4.83 -30.83 -14.45
CA TRP A 111 -5.64 -29.79 -13.82
C TRP A 111 -4.91 -28.82 -12.85
N PRO A 112 -3.83 -29.20 -12.11
CA PRO A 112 -3.18 -28.26 -11.19
C PRO A 112 -2.49 -27.08 -11.89
N LEU A 113 -2.18 -27.19 -13.19
CA LEU A 113 -1.55 -26.11 -13.95
C LEU A 113 -2.48 -24.90 -14.15
N TYR A 114 -3.79 -25.07 -13.96
CA TYR A 114 -4.73 -23.95 -13.91
C TYR A 114 -4.49 -23.00 -12.72
N ALA A 115 -3.74 -23.42 -11.69
CA ALA A 115 -3.39 -22.54 -10.57
C ALA A 115 -2.63 -21.27 -11.01
N GLY A 116 -1.86 -21.34 -12.10
CA GLY A 116 -1.18 -20.16 -12.64
C GLY A 116 -2.12 -19.09 -13.20
N LEU A 117 -3.33 -19.46 -13.64
CA LEU A 117 -4.38 -18.50 -13.99
C LEU A 117 -4.77 -17.68 -12.75
N GLY A 118 -5.06 -18.37 -11.64
CA GLY A 118 -5.39 -17.73 -10.37
C GLY A 118 -4.29 -16.79 -9.88
N TRP A 119 -3.03 -17.21 -9.99
CA TRP A 119 -1.89 -16.36 -9.65
C TRP A 119 -1.79 -15.10 -10.54
N SER A 120 -1.91 -15.26 -11.86
CA SER A 120 -1.84 -14.13 -12.79
C SER A 120 -2.99 -13.14 -12.58
N SER A 121 -4.20 -13.62 -12.27
CA SER A 121 -5.36 -12.81 -11.93
C SER A 121 -5.18 -12.10 -10.60
N TYR A 122 -4.58 -12.76 -9.60
CA TYR A 122 -4.29 -12.15 -8.31
C TYR A 122 -3.33 -10.95 -8.42
N LEU A 123 -2.25 -11.10 -9.20
CA LEU A 123 -1.32 -10.00 -9.48
C LEU A 123 -2.01 -8.84 -10.21
N GLY A 124 -2.82 -9.14 -11.23
CA GLY A 124 -3.61 -8.12 -11.93
C GLY A 124 -4.60 -7.40 -11.01
N GLY A 125 -5.21 -8.11 -10.06
CA GLY A 125 -6.09 -7.52 -9.06
C GLY A 125 -5.36 -6.55 -8.13
N GLN A 126 -4.13 -6.86 -7.71
CA GLN A 126 -3.33 -5.93 -6.89
C GLN A 126 -2.92 -4.69 -7.67
N GLU A 127 -2.54 -4.84 -8.93
CA GLU A 127 -2.16 -3.72 -9.78
C GLU A 127 -3.35 -2.79 -10.06
N ASN A 128 -4.51 -3.36 -10.38
CA ASN A 128 -5.74 -2.59 -10.59
C ASN A 128 -6.13 -1.79 -9.34
N LYS A 129 -5.94 -2.35 -8.14
CA LYS A 129 -6.18 -1.59 -6.90
C LYS A 129 -5.27 -0.37 -6.80
N ARG A 130 -3.99 -0.56 -7.10
CA ARG A 130 -2.99 0.51 -7.06
C ARG A 130 -3.29 1.62 -8.08
N ILE A 131 -3.74 1.24 -9.27
CA ILE A 131 -4.15 2.18 -10.32
C ILE A 131 -5.43 2.91 -9.91
N ALA A 132 -6.44 2.17 -9.44
CA ALA A 132 -7.71 2.76 -9.00
C ALA A 132 -7.47 3.78 -7.88
N GLU A 133 -6.70 3.45 -6.86
CA GLU A 133 -6.37 4.37 -5.77
C GLU A 133 -5.68 5.65 -6.26
N ALA A 134 -4.77 5.54 -7.23
CA ALA A 134 -4.13 6.70 -7.83
C ALA A 134 -5.10 7.52 -8.71
N GLU A 135 -5.99 6.90 -9.45
CA GLU A 135 -7.04 7.58 -10.24
C GLU A 135 -7.99 8.36 -9.33
N ASP A 136 -8.41 7.73 -8.24
CA ASP A 136 -9.34 8.27 -7.26
C ASP A 136 -8.76 9.54 -6.60
N GLN A 137 -7.48 9.50 -6.19
CA GLN A 137 -6.76 10.67 -5.67
C GLN A 137 -6.60 11.78 -6.73
N ILE A 138 -6.37 11.42 -7.99
CA ILE A 138 -6.27 12.42 -9.07
C ILE A 138 -7.63 13.10 -9.29
N GLU A 139 -8.73 12.37 -9.23
CA GLU A 139 -10.07 12.93 -9.39
C GLU A 139 -10.41 13.92 -8.27
N GLU A 140 -10.04 13.58 -7.04
CA GLU A 140 -10.12 14.48 -5.88
C GLU A 140 -9.32 15.77 -6.08
N LEU A 141 -8.03 15.67 -6.43
CA LEU A 141 -7.20 16.85 -6.68
C LEU A 141 -7.71 17.70 -7.85
N ARG A 142 -8.30 17.07 -8.88
CA ARG A 142 -8.95 17.79 -9.99
C ARG A 142 -10.19 18.55 -9.54
N ARG A 143 -11.00 17.95 -8.66
CA ARG A 143 -12.17 18.61 -8.07
C ARG A 143 -11.75 19.81 -7.22
N LEU A 144 -10.76 19.65 -6.34
CA LEU A 144 -10.20 20.76 -5.54
C LEU A 144 -9.65 21.88 -6.42
N LYS A 145 -8.99 21.53 -7.54
CA LYS A 145 -8.51 22.51 -8.52
C LYS A 145 -9.65 23.30 -9.17
N ALA A 146 -10.79 22.65 -9.43
CA ALA A 146 -11.98 23.29 -9.98
C ALA A 146 -12.68 24.18 -8.94
N GLU A 147 -12.84 23.71 -7.70
CA GLU A 147 -13.42 24.48 -6.59
C GLU A 147 -12.62 25.74 -6.25
N ARG A 148 -11.30 25.73 -6.49
CA ARG A 148 -10.41 26.89 -6.28
C ARG A 148 -10.24 27.80 -7.50
N HIS A 149 -10.99 27.55 -8.58
CA HIS A 149 -10.90 28.33 -9.82
C HIS A 149 -9.46 28.48 -10.34
N CYS A 150 -8.59 27.48 -10.13
CA CYS A 150 -7.16 27.58 -10.42
C CYS A 150 -6.87 27.85 -11.92
N PHE A 151 -7.83 27.56 -12.81
CA PHE A 151 -7.75 27.81 -14.25
C PHE A 151 -7.81 29.30 -14.60
N GLU A 152 -8.46 30.12 -13.78
CA GLU A 152 -8.62 31.56 -13.99
C GLU A 152 -7.40 32.34 -13.51
N CYS A 153 -6.68 31.79 -12.53
CA CYS A 153 -5.68 32.52 -11.76
C CYS A 153 -4.22 32.18 -12.05
N GLY A 154 -3.95 31.32 -13.03
CA GLY A 154 -2.59 31.05 -13.51
C GLY A 154 -1.62 30.53 -12.44
N GLY A 155 -2.12 29.90 -11.37
CA GLY A 155 -1.28 29.23 -10.37
C GLY A 155 -0.86 30.04 -9.13
N ARG A 156 -1.37 31.26 -8.92
CA ARG A 156 -1.06 32.05 -7.71
C ARG A 156 -1.81 31.54 -6.47
N LYS A 157 -1.17 31.62 -5.28
CA LYS A 157 -1.85 31.34 -3.98
C LYS A 157 -2.79 32.51 -3.66
N GLY A 158 -4.06 32.23 -3.34
CA GLY A 158 -5.03 33.24 -2.87
C GLY A 158 -5.81 33.94 -3.98
N CYS A 159 -6.42 33.18 -4.89
CA CYS A 159 -7.52 33.72 -5.68
C CYS A 159 -8.83 33.66 -4.88
N PRO A 160 -9.73 34.64 -5.11
CA PRO A 160 -10.91 34.88 -4.28
C PRO A 160 -11.86 33.69 -4.23
#